data_AF-H0A4P9-F1
#
_entry.id   AF-H0A4P9-F1
#
_cell.length_a   1.000
_cell.length_b   1.000
_cell.length_c   1.000
_cell.angle_alpha   90.00
_cell.angle_beta   90.00
_cell.angle_gamma   90.00
#
_symmetry.space_group_name_H-M   'P 1'
#
loop_
_entity.id
_entity.type
_entity.pdbx_description
1 polymer ?
#
loop_
_entity_poly.entity_id
_entity_poly.type
_entity_poly.pdbx_seq_one_letter_code
_entity_poly.pdbx_strand_id
1 'polypeptide(L)'
;RRAVAAEAALEAASARAQAAAAERDIAVAELQRQAEAIAPLLPLMRRLGLWPAETLLAVPADPETALRGTLVLRGIARQAAMQAAALREAQEKALAANGKAEEEGRALAQARDEAHAAAAEVEAALATARTHRSAAQAEEEQAAKEAAEAAARAADIRGVLERLERERARTEARERARAARVRAEEEARARREAEALAARERA
;
A
#
# COMPACT_ATOMS: atom_id res chain seq x y z
N ARG A 1 6.76 -4.64 0.71
CA ARG A 1 7.21 -5.40 -0.49
C ARG A 1 6.12 -6.33 -1.00
N ARG A 2 5.44 -7.11 -0.15
CA ARG A 2 4.32 -7.98 -0.55
C ARG A 2 3.15 -7.23 -1.21
N ALA A 3 2.66 -6.13 -0.63
CA ALA A 3 1.58 -5.32 -1.22
C ALA A 3 1.94 -4.75 -2.60
N VAL A 4 3.12 -4.13 -2.73
CA VAL A 4 3.62 -3.63 -4.03
C VAL A 4 3.74 -4.74 -5.08
N ALA A 5 4.20 -5.94 -4.67
CA ALA A 5 4.27 -7.08 -5.57
C ALA A 5 2.88 -7.59 -5.99
N ALA A 6 1.91 -7.57 -5.07
CA ALA A 6 0.53 -7.97 -5.35
C ALA A 6 -0.18 -6.97 -6.27
N GLU A 7 0.05 -5.67 -6.10
CA GLU A 7 -0.44 -4.62 -7.01
C GLU A 7 0.15 -4.78 -8.41
N ALA A 8 1.47 -4.97 -8.52
CA ALA A 8 2.12 -5.22 -9.81
C ALA A 8 1.60 -6.51 -10.49
N ALA A 9 1.33 -7.56 -9.70
CA ALA A 9 0.74 -8.79 -10.21
C ALA A 9 -0.70 -8.58 -10.70
N LEU A 10 -1.49 -7.77 -9.99
CA LEU A 10 -2.85 -7.39 -10.38
C LEU A 10 -2.85 -6.58 -11.69
N GLU A 11 -1.95 -5.60 -11.84
CA GLU A 11 -1.80 -4.83 -13.08
C GLU A 11 -1.43 -5.74 -14.26
N ALA A 12 -0.45 -6.63 -14.07
CA ALA A 12 -0.03 -7.58 -15.10
C ALA A 12 -1.15 -8.57 -15.47
N ALA A 13 -1.92 -9.06 -14.48
CA ALA A 13 -3.08 -9.92 -14.72
C ALA A 13 -4.20 -9.16 -15.45
N SER A 14 -4.45 -7.90 -15.10
CA SER A 14 -5.44 -7.06 -15.77
C SER A 14 -5.07 -6.83 -17.23
N ALA A 15 -3.81 -6.53 -17.53
CA ALA A 15 -3.34 -6.35 -18.90
C ALA A 15 -3.51 -7.63 -19.74
N ARG A 16 -3.17 -8.81 -19.17
CA ARG A 16 -3.36 -10.10 -19.85
C ARG A 16 -4.82 -10.43 -20.08
N ALA A 17 -5.68 -10.21 -19.10
CA ALA A 17 -7.13 -10.44 -19.22
C ALA A 17 -7.76 -9.53 -20.29
N GLN A 18 -7.37 -8.25 -20.35
CA GLN A 18 -7.83 -7.32 -21.37
C GLN A 18 -7.37 -7.74 -22.78
N ALA A 19 -6.11 -8.15 -22.93
CA ALA A 19 -5.59 -8.65 -24.20
C ALA A 19 -6.34 -9.92 -24.65
N ALA A 20 -6.55 -10.88 -23.74
CA ALA A 20 -7.29 -12.10 -24.04
C ALA A 20 -8.77 -11.83 -24.39
N ALA A 21 -9.42 -10.89 -23.72
CA ALA A 21 -10.77 -10.47 -24.05
C ALA A 21 -10.85 -9.82 -25.45
N ALA A 22 -9.88 -8.98 -25.81
CA ALA A 22 -9.81 -8.39 -27.15
C ALA A 22 -9.57 -9.45 -28.23
N GLU A 23 -8.68 -10.42 -27.99
CA GLU A 23 -8.46 -11.56 -28.89
C GLU A 23 -9.74 -12.39 -29.09
N ARG A 24 -10.49 -12.66 -28.00
CA ARG A 24 -11.79 -13.32 -28.07
C ARG A 24 -12.77 -12.54 -28.94
N ASP A 25 -12.89 -11.23 -28.72
CA ASP A 25 -13.86 -10.40 -29.44
C ASP A 25 -13.55 -10.36 -30.94
N ILE A 26 -12.27 -10.28 -31.30
CA ILE A 26 -11.81 -10.37 -32.70
C ILE A 26 -12.18 -11.75 -33.29
N ALA A 27 -11.91 -12.84 -32.57
CA ALA A 27 -12.20 -14.19 -33.05
C ALA A 27 -13.72 -14.46 -33.20
N VAL A 28 -14.54 -13.93 -32.30
CA VAL A 28 -16.01 -14.01 -32.37
C VAL A 28 -16.55 -13.20 -33.55
N ALA A 29 -16.02 -11.99 -33.77
CA ALA A 29 -16.39 -11.18 -34.93
C ALA A 29 -16.01 -11.87 -36.25
N GLU A 30 -14.84 -12.52 -36.32
CA GLU A 30 -14.44 -13.33 -37.47
C GLU A 30 -15.41 -14.48 -37.71
N LEU A 31 -15.77 -15.23 -36.65
CA LEU A 31 -16.72 -16.33 -36.73
C LEU A 31 -18.08 -15.84 -37.26
N GLN A 32 -18.59 -14.71 -36.76
CA GLN A 32 -19.84 -14.11 -37.24
C GLN A 32 -19.75 -13.74 -38.72
N ARG A 33 -18.66 -13.10 -39.14
CA ARG A 33 -18.42 -12.75 -40.55
C ARG A 33 -18.42 -13.98 -41.46
N GLN A 34 -17.77 -15.07 -41.04
CA GLN A 34 -17.79 -16.33 -41.81
C GLN A 34 -19.18 -16.97 -41.85
N ALA A 35 -19.93 -16.90 -40.75
CA ALA A 35 -21.30 -17.41 -40.67
C ALA A 35 -22.25 -16.62 -41.60
N GLU A 36 -22.10 -15.30 -41.66
CA GLU A 36 -22.85 -14.45 -42.59
C GLU A 36 -22.47 -14.73 -44.05
N ALA A 37 -21.19 -14.98 -44.34
CA ALA A 37 -20.73 -15.29 -45.68
C ALA A 37 -21.30 -16.61 -46.22
N ILE A 38 -21.48 -17.64 -45.36
CA ILE A 38 -22.00 -18.95 -45.76
C ILE A 38 -23.55 -19.00 -45.77
N ALA A 39 -24.23 -18.14 -45.01
CA ALA A 39 -25.68 -18.18 -44.83
C ALA A 39 -26.48 -18.22 -46.16
N PRO A 40 -26.14 -17.42 -47.19
CA PRO A 40 -26.84 -17.47 -48.48
C PRO A 40 -26.66 -18.79 -49.24
N LEU A 41 -25.58 -19.53 -48.98
CA LEU A 41 -25.27 -20.79 -49.65
C LEU A 41 -25.96 -22.00 -48.99
N LEU A 42 -26.42 -21.88 -47.74
CA LEU A 42 -27.01 -22.98 -46.99
C LEU A 42 -28.19 -23.69 -47.69
N PRO A 43 -29.16 -22.98 -48.32
CA PRO A 43 -30.25 -23.66 -49.03
C PRO A 43 -29.74 -24.51 -50.19
N LEU A 44 -28.75 -24.01 -50.93
CA LEU A 44 -28.13 -24.72 -52.05
C LEU A 44 -27.32 -25.92 -51.56
N MET A 45 -26.51 -25.76 -50.51
CA MET A 45 -25.77 -26.85 -49.89
C MET A 45 -26.71 -27.96 -49.40
N ARG A 46 -27.82 -27.59 -48.75
CA ARG A 46 -28.85 -28.54 -48.29
C ARG A 46 -29.49 -29.28 -49.45
N ARG A 47 -29.85 -28.57 -50.53
CA ARG A 47 -30.49 -29.17 -51.71
C ARG A 47 -29.53 -30.10 -52.45
N LEU A 48 -28.27 -29.71 -52.63
CA LEU A 48 -27.23 -30.56 -53.23
C LEU A 48 -26.91 -31.79 -52.39
N GLY A 49 -26.95 -31.67 -51.06
CA GLY A 49 -26.74 -32.82 -50.16
C GLY A 49 -27.90 -33.81 -50.14
N LEU A 50 -29.14 -33.34 -50.30
CA LEU A 50 -30.34 -34.18 -50.25
C LEU A 50 -30.74 -34.76 -51.62
N TRP A 51 -30.51 -34.01 -52.70
CA TRP A 51 -31.02 -34.34 -54.05
C TRP A 51 -29.97 -34.03 -55.14
N PRO A 52 -28.80 -34.69 -55.12
CA PRO A 52 -27.71 -34.35 -56.04
C PRO A 52 -28.05 -34.66 -57.49
N ALA A 53 -28.74 -35.77 -57.78
CA ALA A 53 -29.09 -36.17 -59.14
C ALA A 53 -30.26 -35.35 -59.69
N GLU A 54 -31.28 -35.10 -58.88
CA GLU A 54 -32.48 -34.37 -59.25
C GLU A 54 -32.19 -32.87 -59.42
N THR A 55 -31.24 -32.33 -58.67
CA THR A 55 -30.78 -30.94 -58.88
C THR A 55 -30.04 -30.76 -60.20
N LEU A 56 -29.39 -31.82 -60.72
CA LEU A 56 -28.67 -31.79 -61.98
C LEU A 56 -29.53 -32.18 -63.19
N LEU A 57 -30.53 -33.03 -63.01
CA LEU A 57 -31.33 -33.62 -64.09
C LEU A 57 -32.72 -33.00 -64.28
N ALA A 58 -33.19 -32.17 -63.34
CA ALA A 58 -34.54 -31.58 -63.42
C ALA A 58 -34.68 -30.36 -64.37
N VAL A 59 -33.62 -29.94 -65.06
CA VAL A 59 -33.69 -28.81 -66.00
C VAL A 59 -33.76 -29.34 -67.44
N PRO A 60 -34.88 -29.16 -68.15
CA PRO A 60 -34.98 -29.46 -69.57
C PRO A 60 -34.21 -28.36 -70.34
N ALA A 61 -32.90 -28.54 -70.48
CA ALA A 61 -32.02 -27.68 -71.25
C ALA A 61 -31.35 -28.47 -72.37
N ASP A 62 -30.90 -27.77 -73.41
CA ASP A 62 -30.04 -28.37 -74.43
C ASP A 62 -28.74 -28.91 -73.77
N PRO A 63 -28.09 -29.93 -74.37
CA PRO A 63 -26.93 -30.59 -73.77
C PRO A 63 -25.78 -29.64 -73.42
N GLU A 64 -25.58 -28.59 -74.20
CA GLU A 64 -24.51 -27.61 -73.98
C GLU A 64 -24.82 -26.73 -72.75
N THR A 65 -26.05 -26.24 -72.63
CA THR A 65 -26.52 -25.49 -71.46
C THR A 65 -26.51 -26.33 -70.19
N ALA A 66 -26.87 -27.62 -70.28
CA ALA A 66 -26.78 -28.55 -69.15
C ALA A 66 -25.32 -28.70 -68.67
N LEU A 67 -24.36 -28.94 -69.57
CA LEU A 67 -22.93 -29.04 -69.26
C LEU A 67 -22.39 -27.76 -68.59
N ARG A 68 -22.73 -26.58 -69.11
CA ARG A 68 -22.35 -25.30 -68.52
C ARG A 68 -22.93 -25.12 -67.10
N GLY A 69 -24.20 -25.47 -66.90
CA GLY A 69 -24.85 -25.44 -65.60
C GLY A 69 -24.15 -26.34 -64.56
N THR A 70 -23.75 -27.55 -64.95
CA THR A 70 -23.02 -28.47 -64.08
C THR A 70 -21.64 -27.95 -63.68
N LEU A 71 -20.95 -27.27 -64.60
CA LEU A 71 -19.66 -26.63 -64.31
C LEU A 71 -19.80 -25.46 -63.32
N VAL A 72 -20.84 -24.64 -63.46
CA VAL A 72 -21.14 -23.55 -62.53
C VAL A 72 -21.47 -24.11 -61.13
N LEU A 73 -22.32 -25.14 -61.05
CA LEU A 73 -22.66 -25.80 -59.78
C LEU A 73 -21.42 -26.41 -59.11
N ARG A 74 -20.51 -27.02 -59.89
CA ARG A 74 -19.23 -27.51 -59.38
C ARG A 74 -18.35 -26.37 -58.83
N GLY A 75 -18.38 -25.21 -59.47
CA GLY A 75 -17.72 -23.99 -58.97
C GLY A 75 -18.26 -23.56 -57.61
N ILE A 76 -19.58 -23.41 -57.51
CA ILE A 76 -20.27 -23.00 -56.29
C ILE A 76 -20.08 -24.02 -55.17
N ALA A 77 -20.16 -25.32 -55.46
CA ALA A 77 -19.94 -26.38 -54.47
C ALA A 77 -18.52 -26.34 -53.88
N ARG A 78 -17.50 -26.06 -54.71
CA ARG A 78 -16.12 -25.86 -54.23
C ARG A 78 -16.00 -24.63 -53.36
N GLN A 79 -16.61 -23.51 -53.75
CA GLN A 79 -16.62 -22.30 -52.94
C GLN A 79 -17.30 -22.51 -51.59
N ALA A 80 -18.46 -23.19 -51.56
CA ALA A 80 -19.16 -23.55 -50.34
C ALA A 80 -18.32 -24.45 -49.43
N ALA A 81 -17.60 -25.42 -49.99
CA ALA A 81 -16.68 -26.27 -49.23
C ALA A 81 -15.52 -25.48 -48.59
N MET A 82 -14.94 -24.52 -49.32
CA MET A 82 -13.91 -23.63 -48.79
C MET A 82 -14.44 -22.74 -47.65
N GLN A 83 -15.62 -22.14 -47.83
CA GLN A 83 -16.24 -21.32 -46.78
C GLN A 83 -16.62 -22.14 -45.55
N ALA A 84 -17.11 -23.37 -45.72
CA ALA A 84 -17.39 -24.26 -44.60
C ALA A 84 -16.12 -24.65 -43.82
N ALA A 85 -14.99 -24.81 -44.51
CA ALA A 85 -13.69 -25.04 -43.86
C ALA A 85 -13.23 -23.80 -43.08
N ALA A 86 -13.32 -22.60 -43.69
CA ALA A 86 -12.99 -21.34 -43.03
C ALA A 86 -13.87 -21.08 -41.79
N LEU A 87 -15.16 -21.41 -41.86
CA LEU A 87 -16.08 -21.30 -40.72
C LEU A 87 -15.67 -22.22 -39.56
N ARG A 88 -15.30 -23.48 -39.84
CA ARG A 88 -14.82 -24.41 -38.81
C ARG A 88 -13.53 -23.90 -38.16
N GLU A 89 -12.58 -23.41 -38.96
CA GLU A 89 -11.35 -22.83 -38.43
C GLU A 89 -11.62 -21.60 -37.56
N ALA A 90 -12.54 -20.72 -37.98
CA ALA A 90 -12.95 -19.56 -37.19
C ALA A 90 -13.64 -19.98 -35.87
N GLN A 91 -14.44 -21.05 -35.90
CA GLN A 91 -15.08 -21.60 -34.70
C GLN A 91 -14.04 -22.14 -33.70
N GLU A 92 -13.06 -22.91 -34.16
CA GLU A 92 -11.98 -23.42 -33.31
C GLU A 92 -11.17 -22.28 -32.68
N LYS A 93 -10.83 -21.25 -33.48
CA LYS A 93 -10.15 -20.05 -32.98
C LYS A 93 -10.96 -19.31 -31.92
N ALA A 94 -12.26 -19.13 -32.15
CA ALA A 94 -13.15 -18.47 -31.20
C ALA A 94 -13.27 -19.26 -29.89
N LEU A 95 -13.38 -20.59 -29.96
CA LEU A 95 -13.41 -21.46 -28.78
C LEU A 95 -12.10 -21.38 -27.98
N ALA A 96 -10.95 -21.45 -28.67
CA ALA A 96 -9.65 -21.34 -28.03
C ALA A 96 -9.45 -19.97 -27.38
N ALA A 97 -9.81 -18.88 -28.07
CA ALA A 97 -9.72 -17.52 -27.55
C ALA A 97 -10.67 -17.31 -26.35
N ASN A 98 -11.87 -17.89 -26.38
CA ASN A 98 -12.78 -17.84 -25.24
C ASN A 98 -12.22 -18.59 -24.03
N GLY A 99 -11.67 -19.80 -24.23
CA GLY A 99 -11.01 -20.55 -23.15
C GLY A 99 -9.87 -19.76 -22.51
N LYS A 100 -9.00 -19.14 -23.32
CA LYS A 100 -7.92 -18.27 -22.83
C LYS A 100 -8.45 -17.06 -22.06
N ALA A 101 -9.50 -16.40 -22.55
CA ALA A 101 -10.12 -15.27 -21.87
C ALA A 101 -10.73 -15.66 -20.52
N GLU A 102 -11.34 -16.84 -20.42
CA GLU A 102 -11.86 -17.37 -19.15
C GLU A 102 -10.73 -17.69 -18.16
N GLU A 103 -9.64 -18.31 -18.62
CA GLU A 103 -8.47 -18.60 -17.79
C GLU A 103 -7.82 -17.33 -17.25
N GLU A 104 -7.56 -16.35 -18.10
CA GLU A 104 -7.00 -15.06 -17.69
C GLU A 104 -7.98 -14.27 -16.81
N GLY A 105 -9.29 -14.41 -17.03
CA GLY A 105 -10.32 -13.85 -16.15
C GLY A 105 -10.28 -14.45 -14.74
N ARG A 106 -10.07 -15.77 -14.60
CA ARG A 106 -9.88 -16.42 -13.29
C ARG A 106 -8.57 -15.99 -12.63
N ALA A 107 -7.50 -15.88 -13.41
CA ALA A 107 -6.20 -15.39 -12.90
C ALA A 107 -6.29 -13.94 -12.39
N LEU A 108 -7.04 -13.07 -13.09
CA LEU A 108 -7.32 -11.71 -12.65
C LEU A 108 -8.10 -11.69 -11.33
N ALA A 109 -9.13 -12.52 -11.19
CA ALA A 109 -9.89 -12.62 -9.94
C ALA A 109 -9.00 -13.03 -8.76
N GLN A 110 -8.14 -14.04 -8.95
CA GLN A 110 -7.18 -14.47 -7.93
C GLN A 110 -6.19 -13.35 -7.55
N ALA A 111 -5.59 -12.68 -8.54
CA ALA A 111 -4.67 -11.57 -8.29
C ALA A 111 -5.34 -10.41 -7.54
N ARG A 112 -6.64 -10.17 -7.79
CA ARG A 112 -7.43 -9.16 -7.09
C ARG A 112 -7.64 -9.52 -5.62
N ASP A 113 -7.98 -10.77 -5.34
CA ASP A 113 -8.16 -11.25 -3.96
C ASP A 113 -6.83 -11.17 -3.19
N GLU A 114 -5.71 -11.54 -3.82
CA GLU A 114 -4.37 -11.42 -3.23
C GLU A 114 -3.98 -9.97 -2.94
N ALA A 115 -4.26 -9.04 -3.87
CA ALA A 115 -4.00 -7.62 -3.68
C ALA A 115 -4.83 -7.05 -2.52
N HIS A 116 -6.11 -7.42 -2.42
CA HIS A 116 -6.97 -7.01 -1.31
C HIS A 116 -6.47 -7.56 0.03
N ALA A 117 -6.08 -8.83 0.09
CA ALA A 117 -5.51 -9.43 1.30
C ALA A 117 -4.21 -8.72 1.73
N ALA A 118 -3.30 -8.44 0.78
CA ALA A 118 -2.06 -7.75 1.06
C ALA A 118 -2.28 -6.29 1.53
N ALA A 119 -3.28 -5.61 0.99
CA ALA A 119 -3.67 -4.27 1.44
C ALA A 119 -4.20 -4.29 2.89
N ALA A 120 -5.07 -5.24 3.21
CA ALA A 120 -5.61 -5.40 4.56
C ALA A 120 -4.51 -5.71 5.60
N GLU A 121 -3.51 -6.52 5.23
CA GLU A 121 -2.33 -6.77 6.08
C GLU A 121 -1.54 -5.48 6.37
N VAL A 122 -1.34 -4.63 5.35
CA VAL A 122 -0.65 -3.34 5.52
C VAL A 122 -1.43 -2.40 6.42
N GLU A 123 -2.75 -2.31 6.26
CA GLU A 123 -3.61 -1.48 7.12
C GLU A 123 -3.56 -1.94 8.58
N ALA A 124 -3.63 -3.25 8.82
CA ALA A 124 -3.51 -3.82 10.17
C ALA A 124 -2.13 -3.54 10.81
N ALA A 125 -1.06 -3.64 10.02
CA ALA A 125 0.30 -3.31 10.48
C ALA A 125 0.43 -1.81 10.82
N LEU A 126 -0.16 -0.92 10.01
CA LEU A 126 -0.17 0.52 10.27
C LEU A 126 -0.97 0.87 11.52
N ALA A 127 -2.12 0.25 11.75
CA ALA A 127 -2.92 0.45 12.96
C ALA A 127 -2.16 0.03 14.22
N THR A 128 -1.49 -1.13 14.18
CA THR A 128 -0.63 -1.61 15.26
C THR A 128 0.54 -0.66 15.51
N ALA A 129 1.23 -0.21 14.45
CA ALA A 129 2.34 0.73 14.58
C ALA A 129 1.93 2.09 15.17
N ARG A 130 0.75 2.60 14.80
CA ARG A 130 0.17 3.82 15.39
C ARG A 130 -0.11 3.65 16.88
N THR A 131 -0.67 2.51 17.27
CA THR A 131 -0.94 2.20 18.68
C THR A 131 0.35 2.17 19.49
N HIS A 132 1.38 1.44 19.02
CA HIS A 132 2.69 1.43 19.68
C HIS A 132 3.33 2.81 19.77
N ARG A 133 3.26 3.61 18.71
CA ARG A 133 3.78 4.98 18.73
C ARG A 133 3.07 5.83 19.77
N SER A 134 1.74 5.75 19.86
CA SER A 134 0.98 6.53 20.85
C SER A 134 1.29 6.10 22.28
N ALA A 135 1.47 4.79 22.52
CA ALA A 135 1.87 4.28 23.83
C ALA A 135 3.29 4.76 24.21
N ALA A 136 4.25 4.65 23.30
CA ALA A 136 5.61 5.14 23.52
C ALA A 136 5.65 6.64 23.80
N GLN A 137 4.85 7.45 23.07
CA GLN A 137 4.73 8.88 23.34
C GLN A 137 4.15 9.19 24.72
N ALA A 138 3.13 8.44 25.15
CA ALA A 138 2.56 8.59 26.49
C ALA A 138 3.57 8.22 27.59
N GLU A 139 4.36 7.16 27.38
CA GLU A 139 5.45 6.77 28.29
C GLU A 139 6.56 7.82 28.34
N GLU A 140 6.97 8.38 27.20
CA GLU A 140 7.94 9.47 27.13
C GLU A 140 7.45 10.73 27.85
N GLU A 141 6.19 11.13 27.64
CA GLU A 141 5.59 12.27 28.34
C GLU A 141 5.52 12.05 29.85
N GLN A 142 5.20 10.82 30.28
CA GLN A 142 5.14 10.48 31.70
C GLN A 142 6.54 10.50 32.33
N ALA A 143 7.53 9.89 31.67
CA ALA A 143 8.93 9.92 32.13
C ALA A 143 9.49 11.35 32.19
N ALA A 144 9.13 12.21 31.23
CA ALA A 144 9.52 13.62 31.23
C ALA A 144 8.91 14.39 32.42
N LYS A 145 7.63 14.14 32.76
CA LYS A 145 6.99 14.72 33.94
C LYS A 145 7.68 14.28 35.23
N GLU A 146 7.95 12.99 35.38
CA GLU A 146 8.62 12.43 36.56
C GLU A 146 10.04 13.00 36.73
N ALA A 147 10.79 13.13 35.63
CA ALA A 147 12.12 13.75 35.63
C ALA A 147 12.05 15.24 36.01
N ALA A 148 11.08 15.99 35.49
CA ALA A 148 10.87 17.40 35.84
C ALA A 148 10.53 17.59 37.32
N GLU A 149 9.66 16.74 37.87
CA GLU A 149 9.33 16.77 39.29
C GLU A 149 10.54 16.39 40.16
N ALA A 150 11.31 15.38 39.77
CA ALA A 150 12.53 15.00 40.48
C ALA A 150 13.57 16.14 40.47
N ALA A 151 13.74 16.82 39.34
CA ALA A 151 14.60 17.99 39.23
C ALA A 151 14.12 19.16 40.10
N ALA A 152 12.81 19.41 40.15
CA ALA A 152 12.22 20.44 41.00
C ALA A 152 12.46 20.15 42.49
N ARG A 153 12.24 18.90 42.93
CA ARG A 153 12.54 18.46 44.31
C ARG A 153 14.02 18.64 44.66
N ALA A 154 14.93 18.28 43.75
CA ALA A 154 16.36 18.46 43.96
C ALA A 154 16.76 19.94 44.06
N ALA A 155 16.12 20.82 43.28
CA ALA A 155 16.34 22.26 43.34
C ALA A 155 15.87 22.86 44.68
N ASP A 156 14.72 22.42 45.20
CA ASP A 156 14.21 22.88 46.50
C ASP A 156 15.13 22.45 47.66
N ILE A 157 15.57 21.18 47.68
CA ILE A 157 16.54 20.68 48.67
C ILE A 157 17.83 21.51 48.63
N ARG A 158 18.36 21.78 47.43
CA ARG A 158 19.54 22.65 47.27
C ARG A 158 19.29 24.05 47.84
N GLY A 159 18.13 24.64 47.54
CA GLY A 159 17.75 25.94 48.08
C GLY A 159 17.61 25.98 49.60
N VAL A 160 17.13 24.90 50.24
CA VAL A 160 17.09 24.77 51.71
C VAL A 160 18.50 24.66 52.29
N LEU A 161 19.37 23.85 51.69
CA LEU A 161 20.76 23.69 52.12
C LEU A 161 21.54 25.01 52.07
N GLU A 162 21.44 25.75 50.96
CA GLU A 162 22.08 27.07 50.82
C GLU A 162 21.57 28.09 51.86
N ARG A 163 20.30 27.97 52.28
CA ARG A 163 19.72 28.82 53.33
C ARG A 163 20.31 28.47 54.70
N LEU A 164 20.42 27.18 55.00
CA LEU A 164 21.02 26.66 56.23
C LEU A 164 22.49 27.04 56.35
N GLU A 165 23.24 26.94 55.25
CA GLU A 165 24.65 27.35 55.18
C GLU A 165 24.80 28.86 55.43
N ARG A 166 23.94 29.69 54.84
CA ARG A 166 23.92 31.14 55.09
C ARG A 166 23.58 31.47 56.54
N GLU A 167 22.65 30.75 57.17
CA GLU A 167 22.33 30.94 58.59
C GLU A 167 23.47 30.53 59.52
N ARG A 168 24.13 29.40 59.25
CA ARG A 168 25.33 28.98 59.99
C ARG A 168 26.44 30.03 59.87
N ALA A 169 26.75 30.49 58.66
CA ALA A 169 27.76 31.53 58.44
C ALA A 169 27.43 32.84 59.17
N ARG A 170 26.15 33.26 59.19
CA ARG A 170 25.69 34.43 59.97
C ARG A 170 25.85 34.23 61.47
N THR A 171 25.55 33.04 61.96
CA THR A 171 25.65 32.71 63.40
C THR A 171 27.11 32.72 63.84
N GLU A 172 27.99 32.05 63.09
CA GLU A 172 29.44 32.09 63.32
C GLU A 172 30.02 33.51 63.26
N ALA A 173 29.58 34.34 62.31
CA ALA A 173 30.01 35.73 62.22
C ALA A 173 29.56 36.54 63.45
N ARG A 174 28.35 36.30 63.96
CA ARG A 174 27.84 36.93 65.20
C ARG A 174 28.64 36.48 66.42
N GLU A 175 28.96 35.20 66.53
CA GLU A 175 29.80 34.68 67.62
C GLU A 175 31.21 35.27 67.58
N ARG A 176 31.84 35.33 66.39
CA ARG A 176 33.13 36.00 66.20
C ARG A 176 33.08 37.47 66.58
N ALA A 177 32.03 38.20 66.18
CA ALA A 177 31.85 39.60 66.54
C ALA A 177 31.65 39.81 68.05
N ARG A 178 30.90 38.92 68.71
CA ARG A 178 30.74 38.95 70.18
C ARG A 178 32.06 38.69 70.89
N ALA A 179 32.81 37.66 70.47
CA ALA A 179 34.13 37.37 71.02
C ALA A 179 35.10 38.56 70.83
N ALA A 180 35.09 39.20 69.66
CA ALA A 180 35.89 40.39 69.41
C ALA A 180 35.48 41.58 70.29
N ARG A 181 34.18 41.79 70.54
CA ARG A 181 33.69 42.84 71.45
C ARG A 181 34.13 42.60 72.89
N VAL A 182 34.01 41.36 73.38
CA VAL A 182 34.47 41.00 74.74
C VAL A 182 35.97 41.28 74.87
N ARG A 183 36.78 40.85 73.90
CA ARG A 183 38.23 41.14 73.88
C ARG A 183 38.52 42.65 73.87
N ALA A 184 37.82 43.42 73.05
CA ALA A 184 37.99 44.88 72.99
C ALA A 184 37.58 45.57 74.30
N GLU A 185 36.55 45.09 74.99
CA GLU A 185 36.15 45.59 76.31
C GLU A 185 37.18 45.23 77.40
N GLU A 186 37.75 44.03 77.37
CA GLU A 186 38.84 43.61 78.26
C GLU A 186 40.10 44.46 78.04
N GLU A 187 40.50 44.68 76.78
CA GLU A 187 41.61 45.58 76.44
C GLU A 187 41.35 47.02 76.88
N ALA A 188 40.12 47.52 76.72
CA ALA A 188 39.76 48.86 77.17
C ALA A 188 39.77 48.98 78.72
N ARG A 189 39.36 47.94 79.45
CA ARG A 189 39.47 47.88 80.91
C ARG A 189 40.93 47.83 81.35
N ALA A 190 41.76 46.99 80.73
CA ALA A 190 43.18 46.92 81.00
C ALA A 190 43.89 48.27 80.75
N ARG A 191 43.51 48.99 79.68
CA ARG A 191 44.00 50.36 79.41
C ARG A 191 43.57 51.37 80.47
N ARG A 192 42.30 51.34 80.91
CA ARG A 192 41.80 52.21 81.98
C ARG A 192 42.46 51.93 83.33
N GLU A 193 42.74 50.66 83.63
CA GLU A 193 43.49 50.26 84.83
C GLU A 193 44.95 50.71 84.76
N ALA A 194 45.61 50.59 83.60
CA ALA A 194 46.96 51.11 83.38
C ALA A 194 47.01 52.65 83.47
N GLU A 195 46.02 53.37 82.93
CA GLU A 195 45.89 54.82 83.06
C GLU A 195 45.60 55.25 84.51
N ALA A 196 44.78 54.50 85.25
CA ALA A 196 44.51 54.74 86.68
C ALA A 196 45.74 54.48 87.57
N LEU A 197 46.58 53.51 87.22
CA LEU A 197 47.87 53.26 87.87
C LEU A 197 48.87 54.38 87.55
N ALA A 198 48.98 54.81 86.28
CA ALA A 198 49.83 55.92 85.88
C ALA A 198 49.39 57.29 86.47
N ALA A 199 48.09 57.48 86.73
CA ALA A 199 47.56 58.65 87.43
C ALA A 199 47.85 58.62 88.95
N ARG A 200 47.96 57.43 89.56
CA ARG A 200 48.37 57.24 90.97
C ARG A 200 49.87 57.41 91.19
N GLU A 201 50.70 57.19 90.18
CA GLU A 201 52.15 57.44 90.25
C GLU A 201 52.54 58.92 90.02
N ARG A 202 51.58 59.79 89.67
CA ARG A 202 51.78 61.23 89.44
C ARG A 202 51.15 62.15 90.51
N ALA A 203 50.59 61.57 91.58
CA ALA A 203 50.07 62.28 92.75
C ALA A 203 51.03 62.10 93.93
#